data_AF-A0A523V3I8-F1
#
_entry.id   AF-A0A523V3I8-F1
#
_cell.length_a   1.000
_cell.length_b   1.000
_cell.length_c   1.000
_cell.angle_alpha   90.00
_cell.angle_beta   90.00
_cell.angle_gamma   90.00
#
_symmetry.space_group_name_H-M   'P 1'
#
loop_
_entity.id
_entity.type
_entity.pdbx_description
1 polymer ?
#
loop_
_entity_poly.entity_id
_entity_poly.type
_entity_poly.pdbx_seq_one_letter_code
_entity_poly.pdbx_strand_id
1 'polypeptide(L)'
;MVEKLKSDEKLMSLLSHLSIVIPNIGIIAPIVIWVTQKDKSKFVRFNAIQAIFFQLVFFVLIMLSIFIGLIFMLISLPVIIKNPDAAPGVLFWVSMGVMNLYFPLWLIFSLYAVIASIRSFKGKIFRYIIIGKLVEKRIYK
;
A
#
# COMPACT_ATOMS: atom_id res chain seq x y z
N MET A 1 -14.23 20.05 21.85
CA MET A 1 -14.99 18.88 22.34
C MET A 1 -14.48 17.66 21.58
N VAL A 2 -13.75 16.74 22.23
CA VAL A 2 -13.33 15.50 21.55
C VAL A 2 -14.56 14.63 21.45
N GLU A 3 -15.16 14.57 20.26
CA GLU A 3 -16.27 13.68 19.97
C GLU A 3 -15.87 12.25 20.36
N LYS A 4 -16.65 11.61 21.23
CA LYS A 4 -16.35 10.27 21.72
C LYS A 4 -16.54 9.29 20.55
N LEU A 5 -15.44 8.87 19.95
CA LEU A 5 -15.44 7.93 18.83
C LEU A 5 -16.22 6.65 19.16
N LYS A 6 -17.17 6.31 18.28
CA LYS A 6 -17.95 5.08 18.37
C LYS A 6 -17.08 3.85 18.04
N SER A 7 -17.51 2.68 18.50
CA SER A 7 -16.80 1.42 18.23
C SER A 7 -16.67 1.16 16.72
N ASP A 8 -17.75 1.38 15.98
CA ASP A 8 -17.78 1.15 14.53
C ASP A 8 -16.80 2.06 13.78
N GLU A 9 -16.62 3.30 14.22
CA GLU A 9 -15.67 4.23 13.61
C GLU A 9 -14.23 3.77 13.79
N LYS A 10 -13.91 3.23 14.97
CA LYS A 10 -12.59 2.63 15.26
C LYS A 10 -12.38 1.38 14.43
N LEU A 11 -13.40 0.52 14.32
CA LEU A 11 -13.33 -0.71 13.53
C LEU A 11 -13.14 -0.42 12.04
N MET A 12 -13.93 0.49 11.46
CA MET A 12 -13.78 0.91 10.06
C MET A 12 -12.42 1.54 9.79
N SER A 13 -11.89 2.31 10.74
CA SER A 13 -10.55 2.90 10.62
C SER A 13 -9.44 1.85 10.71
N LEU A 14 -9.61 0.79 11.52
CA LEU A 14 -8.71 -0.35 11.57
C LEU A 14 -8.73 -1.12 10.24
N LEU A 15 -9.93 -1.47 9.76
CA LEU A 15 -10.13 -2.26 8.54
C LEU A 15 -9.61 -1.53 7.30
N SER A 16 -9.74 -0.20 7.26
CA SER A 16 -9.20 0.62 6.19
C SER A 16 -7.71 0.36 5.97
N HIS A 17 -6.89 0.35 7.03
CA HIS A 17 -5.45 0.10 6.93
C HIS A 17 -5.11 -1.38 6.85
N LEU A 18 -5.76 -2.23 7.64
CA LEU A 18 -5.45 -3.66 7.74
C LEU A 18 -5.71 -4.43 6.44
N SER A 19 -6.64 -3.94 5.61
CA SER A 19 -7.00 -4.57 4.34
C SER A 19 -5.83 -4.78 3.37
N ILE A 20 -4.72 -4.04 3.49
CA ILE A 20 -3.50 -4.24 2.68
C ILE A 20 -2.88 -5.65 2.83
N VAL A 21 -3.22 -6.37 3.91
CA VAL A 21 -2.82 -7.77 4.13
C VAL A 21 -3.42 -8.68 3.06
N ILE A 22 -4.53 -8.30 2.44
CA ILE A 22 -5.08 -8.98 1.26
C ILE A 22 -4.48 -8.28 0.03
N PRO A 23 -3.46 -8.85 -0.63
CA PRO A 23 -2.75 -8.14 -1.68
C PRO A 23 -3.66 -7.91 -2.89
N ASN A 24 -3.42 -6.81 -3.61
CA ASN A 24 -4.13 -6.37 -4.84
C ASN A 24 -5.62 -6.01 -4.66
N ILE A 25 -6.36 -6.69 -3.79
CA ILE A 25 -7.80 -6.52 -3.59
C ILE A 25 -8.10 -5.68 -2.34
N GLY A 26 -7.17 -5.62 -1.38
CA GLY A 26 -7.32 -4.92 -0.11
C GLY A 26 -7.83 -3.47 -0.23
N ILE A 27 -7.46 -2.77 -1.30
CA ILE A 27 -7.80 -1.36 -1.52
C ILE A 27 -9.30 -1.12 -1.66
N ILE A 28 -10.08 -2.15 -2.01
CA ILE A 28 -11.53 -2.06 -2.10
C ILE A 28 -12.13 -1.69 -0.74
N ALA A 29 -11.62 -2.25 0.37
CA ALA A 29 -12.16 -2.00 1.70
C ALA A 29 -12.12 -0.50 2.10
N PRO A 30 -10.97 0.21 2.08
CA PRO A 30 -10.94 1.61 2.41
C PRO A 30 -11.68 2.48 1.39
N ILE A 31 -11.81 2.07 0.12
CA ILE A 31 -12.65 2.79 -0.87
C ILE A 31 -14.12 2.71 -0.48
N VAL A 32 -14.63 1.50 -0.20
CA VAL A 32 -16.04 1.31 0.21
C VAL A 32 -16.32 2.04 1.52
N ILE A 33 -15.41 1.93 2.50
CA ILE A 33 -15.53 2.65 3.78
C ILE A 33 -15.55 4.16 3.53
N TRP A 34 -14.66 4.69 2.70
CA TRP A 34 -14.64 6.11 2.36
C TRP A 34 -15.96 6.55 1.73
N VAL A 35 -16.44 5.87 0.69
CA VAL A 35 -17.67 6.25 -0.03
C VAL A 35 -18.88 6.25 0.91
N THR A 36 -18.97 5.27 1.81
CA THR A 36 -20.13 5.09 2.71
C THR A 36 -20.08 5.94 3.98
N GLN A 37 -18.90 6.42 4.38
CA GLN A 37 -18.68 7.12 5.66
C GLN A 37 -18.12 8.54 5.53
N LYS A 38 -17.77 9.01 4.34
CA LYS A 38 -17.15 10.34 4.11
C LYS A 38 -17.93 11.51 4.71
N ASP A 39 -19.25 11.43 4.75
CA ASP A 39 -20.12 12.50 5.25
C ASP A 39 -20.60 12.26 6.70
N LYS A 40 -20.27 11.08 7.28
CA LYS A 40 -20.74 10.65 8.60
C LYS A 40 -19.68 10.80 9.69
N SER A 41 -18.40 10.60 9.35
CA SER A 41 -17.31 10.64 10.32
C SER A 41 -16.04 11.21 9.71
N LYS A 42 -15.58 12.35 10.26
CA LYS A 42 -14.29 12.94 9.87
C LYS A 42 -13.12 11.99 10.17
N PHE A 43 -13.20 11.25 11.28
CA PHE A 43 -12.16 10.30 11.69
C PHE A 43 -12.06 9.11 10.74
N VAL A 44 -13.20 8.50 10.36
CA VAL A 44 -13.21 7.39 9.41
C VAL A 44 -12.78 7.87 8.03
N ARG A 45 -13.31 9.01 7.57
CA ARG A 45 -12.92 9.62 6.29
C ARG A 45 -11.41 9.84 6.22
N PHE A 46 -10.82 10.36 7.29
CA PHE A 46 -9.38 10.61 7.38
C PHE A 46 -8.56 9.33 7.26
N ASN A 47 -8.91 8.28 8.01
CA ASN A 47 -8.20 7.00 7.95
C ASN A 47 -8.38 6.29 6.60
N ALA A 48 -9.60 6.30 6.06
CA ALA A 48 -9.90 5.65 4.78
C ALA A 48 -9.15 6.31 3.63
N ILE A 49 -9.16 7.64 3.52
CA ILE A 49 -8.40 8.35 2.47
C ILE A 49 -6.90 8.08 2.61
N GLN A 50 -6.36 8.13 3.83
CA GLN A 50 -4.95 7.79 4.07
C GLN A 50 -4.61 6.37 3.61
N ALA A 51 -5.46 5.39 3.93
CA ALA A 51 -5.28 4.01 3.51
C ALA A 51 -5.34 3.84 1.99
N ILE A 52 -6.29 4.49 1.30
CA ILE A 52 -6.40 4.46 -0.17
C ILE A 52 -5.09 4.95 -0.80
N PHE A 53 -4.60 6.12 -0.38
CA PHE A 53 -3.35 6.67 -0.92
C PHE A 53 -2.15 5.78 -0.62
N PHE A 54 -2.07 5.23 0.60
CA PHE A 54 -0.97 4.36 0.99
C PHE A 54 -0.95 3.07 0.15
N GLN A 55 -2.09 2.42 -0.03
CA GLN A 55 -2.22 1.20 -0.83
C GLN A 55 -2.01 1.48 -2.33
N LEU A 56 -2.43 2.64 -2.84
CA LEU A 56 -2.18 3.05 -4.21
C LEU A 56 -0.68 3.29 -4.47
N VAL A 57 0.03 3.95 -3.54
CA VAL A 57 1.49 4.13 -3.64
C VAL A 57 2.19 2.78 -3.67
N PHE A 58 1.80 1.86 -2.80
CA PHE A 58 2.31 0.50 -2.81
C PHE A 58 2.09 -0.20 -4.15
N PHE A 59 0.85 -0.15 -4.68
CA PHE A 59 0.52 -0.73 -5.98
C PHE A 59 1.38 -0.17 -7.11
N VAL A 60 1.56 1.16 -7.18
CA VAL A 60 2.41 1.81 -8.20
C VAL A 60 3.87 1.36 -8.09
N LEU A 61 4.42 1.26 -6.88
CA LEU A 61 5.80 0.80 -6.68
C LEU A 61 6.00 -0.65 -7.15
N ILE A 62 5.01 -1.52 -6.93
CA ILE A 62 5.06 -2.90 -7.43
C ILE A 62 5.01 -2.92 -8.95
N MET A 63 4.06 -2.20 -9.56
CA MET A 63 3.93 -2.16 -11.01
C MET A 63 5.21 -1.64 -11.67
N LEU A 64 5.83 -0.61 -11.09
CA LEU A 64 7.10 -0.08 -11.55
C LEU A 64 8.23 -1.13 -11.42
N SER A 65 8.30 -1.84 -10.29
CA SER A 65 9.30 -2.90 -10.06
C SER A 65 9.15 -4.03 -11.09
N ILE A 66 7.93 -4.51 -11.32
CA ILE A 66 7.65 -5.55 -12.31
C ILE A 66 8.00 -5.05 -13.71
N PHE A 67 7.62 -3.83 -14.07
CA PHE A 67 7.89 -3.27 -15.40
C PHE A 67 9.39 -3.12 -15.68
N ILE A 68 10.15 -2.60 -14.72
CA ILE A 68 11.62 -2.49 -14.83
C ILE A 68 12.25 -3.88 -14.94
N GLY A 69 11.80 -4.83 -14.11
CA GLY A 69 12.25 -6.21 -14.18
C GLY A 69 12.00 -6.83 -15.55
N LEU A 70 10.78 -6.72 -16.08
CA LEU A 70 10.44 -7.22 -17.41
C LEU A 70 11.33 -6.61 -18.51
N ILE A 71 11.61 -5.31 -18.47
CA ILE A 71 12.53 -4.67 -19.42
C ILE A 71 13.91 -5.33 -19.37
N PHE A 72 14.48 -5.49 -18.17
CA PHE A 72 15.79 -6.14 -18.01
C PHE A 72 15.78 -7.60 -18.45
N MET A 73 14.68 -8.33 -18.19
CA MET A 73 14.49 -9.69 -18.66
C MET A 73 14.54 -9.72 -20.19
N LEU A 74 13.76 -8.88 -20.87
CA LEU A 74 13.68 -8.83 -22.33
C LEU A 74 15.02 -8.48 -22.97
N ILE A 75 15.79 -7.57 -22.37
CA ILE A 75 17.15 -7.23 -22.82
C ILE A 75 18.10 -8.43 -22.64
N SER A 76 17.91 -9.26 -21.62
CA SER A 76 18.74 -10.45 -21.38
C SER A 76 18.43 -11.64 -22.30
N LEU A 77 17.21 -11.71 -22.86
CA LEU A 77 16.75 -12.87 -23.65
C LEU A 77 17.62 -13.21 -24.87
N PRO A 78 18.07 -12.26 -25.72
CA PRO A 78 18.90 -12.60 -26.88
C PRO A 78 20.21 -13.31 -26.51
N VAL A 79 20.79 -12.96 -25.35
CA VAL A 79 22.03 -13.58 -24.86
C VAL A 79 21.79 -15.03 -24.45
N ILE A 80 20.66 -15.29 -23.77
CA ILE A 80 20.25 -16.63 -23.33
C ILE A 80 19.90 -17.52 -24.53
N ILE A 81 19.12 -17.00 -25.48
CA ILE A 81 18.71 -17.75 -26.67
C ILE A 81 19.91 -18.15 -27.52
N LYS A 82 20.89 -17.24 -27.67
CA LYS A 82 22.11 -17.51 -28.46
C LYS A 82 23.05 -18.51 -27.79
N ASN A 83 23.05 -18.61 -26.45
CA ASN A 83 23.94 -19.47 -25.68
C ASN A 83 23.16 -20.24 -24.60
N PRO A 84 22.36 -21.25 -24.97
CA PRO A 84 21.45 -21.93 -24.05
C PRO A 84 22.17 -22.71 -22.95
N ASP A 85 23.39 -23.19 -23.20
CA ASP A 85 24.19 -23.95 -22.23
C ASP A 85 25.01 -23.05 -21.28
N ALA A 86 25.03 -21.73 -21.53
CA ALA A 86 25.75 -20.78 -20.69
C ALA A 86 24.89 -20.31 -19.52
N ALA A 87 25.53 -20.04 -18.38
CA ALA A 87 24.83 -19.46 -17.24
C ALA A 87 24.20 -18.10 -17.62
N PRO A 88 22.98 -17.79 -17.15
CA PRO A 88 22.35 -16.50 -17.38
C PRO A 88 23.22 -15.35 -16.88
N GLY A 89 23.36 -14.31 -17.70
CA GLY A 89 24.15 -13.13 -17.37
C GLY A 89 23.58 -12.33 -16.19
N VAL A 90 24.39 -11.40 -15.66
CA VAL A 90 24.04 -10.55 -14.49
C VAL A 90 22.68 -9.86 -14.66
N LEU A 91 22.36 -9.37 -15.86
CA LEU A 91 21.12 -8.65 -16.11
C LEU A 91 19.87 -9.52 -15.89
N PHE A 92 19.93 -10.81 -16.18
CA PHE A 92 18.85 -11.76 -15.88
C PHE A 92 18.61 -11.87 -14.37
N TRP A 93 19.68 -12.02 -13.59
CA TRP A 93 19.58 -12.12 -12.14
C TRP A 93 19.10 -10.82 -11.49
N VAL A 94 19.56 -9.67 -11.99
CA VAL A 94 19.05 -8.35 -11.58
C VAL A 94 17.57 -8.22 -11.89
N SER A 95 17.14 -8.60 -13.10
CA SER A 95 15.72 -8.64 -13.47
C SER A 95 14.91 -9.47 -12.48
N MET A 96 15.34 -10.71 -12.24
CA MET A 96 14.67 -11.61 -11.29
C MET A 96 14.61 -10.99 -9.89
N GLY A 97 15.72 -10.43 -9.40
CA GLY A 97 15.76 -9.75 -8.10
C GLY A 97 14.75 -8.61 -8.00
N VAL A 98 14.71 -7.75 -9.01
CA VAL A 98 13.79 -6.60 -9.07
C VAL A 98 12.32 -7.06 -9.13
N MET A 99 12.00 -8.08 -9.92
CA MET A 99 10.63 -8.62 -9.98
C MET A 99 10.18 -9.23 -8.65
N ASN A 100 11.10 -9.85 -7.91
CA ASN A 100 10.82 -10.47 -6.62
C ASN A 100 10.76 -9.47 -5.46
N LEU A 101 10.99 -8.17 -5.68
CA LEU A 101 10.84 -7.13 -4.65
C LEU A 101 9.40 -6.96 -4.16
N TYR A 102 8.42 -7.45 -4.91
CA TYR A 102 7.01 -7.43 -4.50
C TYR A 102 6.81 -7.93 -3.06
N PHE A 103 7.34 -9.10 -2.73
CA PHE A 103 7.12 -9.74 -1.43
C PHE A 103 7.75 -8.97 -0.26
N PRO A 104 9.05 -8.58 -0.29
CA PRO A 104 9.63 -7.78 0.79
C PRO A 104 9.00 -6.39 0.91
N LEU A 105 8.64 -5.74 -0.21
CA LEU A 105 7.93 -4.45 -0.16
C LEU A 105 6.54 -4.63 0.48
N TRP A 106 5.81 -5.68 0.10
CA TRP A 106 4.51 -6.00 0.69
C TRP A 106 4.61 -6.20 2.21
N LEU A 107 5.63 -6.94 2.67
CA LEU A 107 5.87 -7.14 4.10
C LEU A 107 6.12 -5.81 4.83
N ILE A 108 7.01 -4.95 4.30
CA ILE A 108 7.33 -3.66 4.93
C ILE A 108 6.09 -2.75 4.99
N PHE A 109 5.35 -2.64 3.87
CA PHE A 109 4.17 -1.78 3.80
C PHE A 109 3.03 -2.30 4.68
N SER A 110 2.79 -3.61 4.69
CA SER A 110 1.76 -4.22 5.54
C SER A 110 2.08 -4.05 7.03
N LEU A 111 3.33 -4.22 7.46
CA LEU A 111 3.73 -3.95 8.85
C LEU A 111 3.46 -2.49 9.25
N TYR A 112 3.77 -1.54 8.36
CA TYR A 112 3.50 -0.13 8.64
C TYR A 112 1.99 0.17 8.72
N ALA A 113 1.19 -0.45 7.86
CA ALA A 113 -0.27 -0.36 7.92
C ALA A 113 -0.88 -1.06 9.14
N VAL A 114 -0.28 -2.14 9.64
CA VAL A 114 -0.68 -2.78 10.91
C VAL A 114 -0.44 -1.83 12.09
N ILE A 115 0.68 -1.09 12.09
CA ILE A 115 0.90 -0.04 13.10
C ILE A 115 -0.15 1.06 12.97
N ALA A 116 -0.49 1.48 11.75
CA ALA A 116 -1.54 2.45 11.49
C ALA A 116 -2.91 1.96 11.98
N SER A 117 -3.26 0.70 11.73
CA SER A 117 -4.52 0.08 12.10
C SER A 117 -4.69 -0.03 13.62
N ILE A 118 -3.64 -0.44 14.35
CA ILE A 118 -3.66 -0.51 15.81
C ILE A 118 -3.81 0.88 16.42
N ARG A 119 -3.10 1.89 15.88
CA ARG A 119 -3.16 3.27 16.39
C ARG A 119 -4.52 3.91 16.13
N SER A 120 -5.10 3.70 14.94
CA SER A 120 -6.43 4.20 14.61
C SER A 120 -7.52 3.51 15.43
N PHE A 121 -7.40 2.21 15.70
CA PHE A 121 -8.33 1.47 16.56
C PHE A 121 -8.35 2.02 18.00
N LYS A 122 -7.20 2.44 18.52
CA LYS A 122 -7.10 3.13 19.82
C LYS A 122 -7.68 4.56 19.79
N GLY A 123 -8.22 5.02 18.66
CA GLY A 123 -8.76 6.37 18.48
C GLY A 123 -7.69 7.45 18.35
N LYS A 124 -6.42 7.08 18.13
CA LYS A 124 -5.33 8.05 17.95
C LYS A 124 -5.27 8.50 16.49
N ILE A 125 -5.01 9.79 16.27
CA ILE A 125 -4.73 10.31 14.94
C ILE A 125 -3.37 9.78 14.48
N PHE A 126 -3.38 8.90 13.49
CA PHE A 126 -2.18 8.40 12.83
C PHE A 126 -1.95 9.16 11.51
N ARG A 127 -0.68 9.36 11.17
CA ARG A 127 -0.28 10.05 9.94
C ARG A 127 0.77 9.22 9.24
N TYR A 128 0.45 8.72 8.04
CA TYR A 128 1.51 8.26 7.13
C TYR A 128 2.48 9.40 6.83
N ILE A 129 3.78 9.09 6.79
CA ILE A 129 4.85 10.09 6.60
C ILE A 129 4.61 10.96 5.35
N ILE A 130 4.20 10.33 4.25
CA ILE A 130 4.09 10.99 2.93
C ILE A 130 2.81 11.83 2.83
N ILE A 131 1.65 11.27 3.19
CA ILE A 131 0.35 11.87 2.87
C ILE A 131 -0.42 12.37 4.10
N GLY A 132 -0.05 11.95 5.31
CA GLY A 132 -0.90 12.10 6.50
C GLY A 132 -1.17 13.55 6.88
N LYS A 133 -0.15 14.42 6.81
CA LYS A 133 -0.29 15.86 7.09
C LYS A 133 -1.21 16.58 6.07
N LEU A 134 -1.13 16.19 4.80
CA LEU A 134 -1.94 16.77 3.73
C LEU A 134 -3.42 16.42 3.89
N VAL A 135 -3.73 15.15 4.19
CA VAL A 135 -5.10 14.68 4.40
C VAL A 135 -5.71 15.32 5.64
N GLU A 136 -4.96 15.40 6.74
CA GLU A 136 -5.43 16.02 7.98
C GLU A 136 -5.81 17.48 7.75
N LYS A 137 -4.92 18.24 7.10
CA LYS A 137 -5.15 19.65 6.77
C LYS A 137 -6.37 19.84 5.87
N ARG A 138 -6.76 18.87 5.04
CA ARG A 138 -7.96 18.98 4.19
C ARG A 138 -9.26 18.60 4.90
N ILE A 139 -9.22 17.76 5.94
CA ILE A 139 -10.42 17.21 6.61
C ILE A 139 -10.74 17.94 7.91
N TYR A 140 -9.72 18.38 8.64
CA TYR A 140 -9.83 19.02 9.95
C TYR A 140 -9.56 20.53 9.92
N LYS A 141 -9.37 21.11 8.73
CA LYS A 141 -9.62 22.54 8.53
C LYS A 141 -11.12 22.81 8.59
#